data_AF-A0A653FMS3-F1
#
_entry.id   AF-A0A653FMS3-F1
#
_cell.length_a   1.000
_cell.length_b   1.000
_cell.length_c   1.000
_cell.angle_alpha   90.00
_cell.angle_beta   90.00
_cell.angle_gamma   90.00
#
_symmetry.space_group_name_H-M   'P 1'
#
loop_
_entity.id
_entity.type
_entity.pdbx_description
1 polymer ?
#
loop_
_entity_poly.entity_id
_entity_poly.type
_entity_poly.pdbx_seq_one_letter_code
_entity_poly.pdbx_strand_id
1 'polypeptide(L)'
;MSNRDASAGSDVFYDVVGAWDDKVLCQCETQRGDQCRRSAQWLVNSHGCERLTMCTQHFHDAVAYLEDFFAEFKGGDCSICGRFFAVFSDFSDTFTAVRL
;
A
#
# COMPACT_ATOMS: atom_id res chain seq x y z
N MET A 1 5.01 -9.91 -48.55
CA MET A 1 5.29 -10.42 -47.19
C MET A 1 6.59 -9.80 -46.73
N SER A 2 6.55 -8.80 -45.85
CA SER A 2 7.71 -8.45 -45.02
C SER A 2 7.27 -7.51 -43.89
N ASN A 3 7.39 -8.04 -42.67
CA ASN A 3 7.67 -7.41 -41.38
C ASN A 3 6.87 -6.17 -40.95
N ARG A 4 5.81 -6.39 -40.15
CA ARG A 4 5.16 -5.36 -39.30
C ARG A 4 5.17 -5.71 -37.80
N ASP A 5 6.03 -6.62 -37.35
CA ASP A 5 5.98 -7.12 -35.95
C ASP A 5 7.12 -6.62 -35.05
N ALA A 6 7.81 -5.53 -35.41
CA ALA A 6 8.94 -5.01 -34.61
C ALA A 6 8.61 -3.80 -33.72
N SER A 7 7.43 -3.18 -33.83
CA SER A 7 7.12 -1.93 -33.11
C SER A 7 6.45 -2.12 -31.74
N ALA A 8 5.85 -3.28 -31.46
CA ALA A 8 5.10 -3.48 -30.22
C ALA A 8 5.99 -3.47 -28.96
N GLY A 9 7.26 -3.86 -29.09
CA GLY A 9 8.21 -3.89 -27.97
C GLY A 9 8.88 -2.55 -27.67
N SER A 10 9.00 -1.65 -28.65
CA SER A 10 9.57 -0.32 -28.43
C SER A 10 8.62 0.57 -27.64
N ASP A 11 7.34 0.51 -27.98
CA ASP A 11 6.34 1.42 -27.42
C ASP A 11 6.13 1.16 -25.92
N VAL A 12 6.09 -0.11 -25.50
CA VAL A 12 6.01 -0.50 -24.07
C VAL A 12 7.24 -0.02 -23.28
N PHE A 13 8.44 -0.12 -23.85
CA PHE A 13 9.65 0.35 -23.16
C PHE A 13 9.64 1.87 -22.98
N TYR A 14 9.27 2.62 -24.02
CA TYR A 14 9.19 4.08 -23.95
C TYR A 14 8.04 4.57 -23.07
N ASP A 15 6.93 3.84 -22.99
CA ASP A 15 5.84 4.14 -22.05
C ASP A 15 6.31 3.98 -20.59
N VAL A 16 7.08 2.93 -20.28
CA VAL A 16 7.66 2.72 -18.94
C VAL A 16 8.69 3.79 -18.60
N VAL A 17 9.55 4.16 -19.55
CA VAL A 17 10.55 5.24 -19.35
C VAL A 17 9.87 6.61 -19.26
N GLY A 18 8.78 6.84 -20.00
CA GLY A 18 8.00 8.08 -19.95
C GLY A 18 7.33 8.31 -18.61
N ALA A 19 6.96 7.23 -17.91
CA ALA A 19 6.38 7.27 -16.57
C ALA A 19 7.43 7.29 -15.44
N TRP A 20 8.72 7.39 -15.74
CA TRP A 20 9.79 7.27 -14.73
C TRP A 20 9.73 8.37 -13.65
N ASP A 21 9.23 9.56 -13.98
CA ASP A 21 9.03 10.68 -13.04
C ASP A 21 7.61 10.69 -12.43
N ASP A 22 6.76 9.71 -12.76
CA ASP A 22 5.42 9.66 -12.20
C ASP A 22 5.47 9.33 -10.72
N LYS A 23 4.74 10.13 -9.94
CA LYS A 23 4.62 9.91 -8.51
C LYS A 23 3.74 8.68 -8.28
N VAL A 24 4.29 7.66 -7.62
CA VAL A 24 3.51 6.56 -7.07
C VAL A 24 2.37 7.14 -6.23
N LEU A 25 1.13 6.74 -6.53
CA LEU A 25 -0.03 7.26 -5.83
C LEU A 25 -0.36 6.44 -4.58
N CYS A 26 -1.07 7.06 -3.65
CA CYS A 26 -1.62 6.40 -2.48
C CYS A 26 -2.75 5.44 -2.90
N GLN A 27 -2.68 4.20 -2.43
CA GLN A 27 -3.64 3.13 -2.70
C GLN A 27 -4.87 3.14 -1.79
N CYS A 28 -4.91 3.98 -0.75
CA CYS A 28 -6.09 4.06 0.14
C CYS A 28 -7.26 4.78 -0.52
N GLU A 29 -8.47 4.41 -0.10
CA GLU A 29 -9.69 5.15 -0.40
C GLU A 29 -9.84 6.36 0.54
N THR A 30 -10.51 7.39 0.06
CA THR A 30 -10.94 8.53 0.86
C THR A 30 -12.22 8.19 1.62
N GLN A 31 -12.63 9.01 2.58
CA GLN A 31 -13.92 8.86 3.27
C GLN A 31 -15.14 8.87 2.33
N ARG A 32 -14.99 9.35 1.08
CA ARG A 32 -16.05 9.34 0.05
C ARG A 32 -16.07 8.07 -0.79
N GLY A 33 -15.13 7.14 -0.57
CA GLY A 33 -14.93 5.93 -1.38
C GLY A 33 -14.07 6.15 -2.63
N ASP A 34 -13.67 7.39 -2.93
CA ASP A 34 -12.80 7.67 -4.08
C ASP A 34 -11.35 7.28 -3.78
N GLN A 35 -10.60 6.84 -4.79
CA GLN A 35 -9.15 6.63 -4.70
C GLN A 35 -8.40 7.90 -4.28
N CYS A 36 -7.49 7.79 -3.32
CA CYS A 36 -6.64 8.91 -2.93
C CYS A 36 -5.70 9.33 -4.07
N ARG A 37 -5.72 10.61 -4.44
CA ARG A 37 -4.84 11.17 -5.50
C ARG A 37 -3.52 11.75 -4.99
N ARG A 38 -3.23 11.63 -3.69
CA ARG A 38 -1.96 12.11 -3.11
C ARG A 38 -0.83 11.16 -3.48
N SER A 39 0.36 11.70 -3.67
CA SER A 39 1.57 10.90 -3.83
C SER A 39 1.84 10.06 -2.58
N ALA A 40 2.18 8.80 -2.78
CA ALA A 40 2.64 7.91 -1.74
C ALA A 40 4.01 8.39 -1.24
N GLN A 41 4.21 8.24 0.06
CA GLN A 41 5.46 8.51 0.76
C GLN A 41 5.89 7.30 1.59
N TRP A 42 5.05 6.26 1.67
CA TRP A 42 5.25 5.08 2.49
C TRP A 42 4.87 3.84 1.70
N LEU A 43 5.70 2.81 1.81
CA LEU A 43 5.35 1.43 1.48
C LEU A 43 5.11 0.69 2.78
N VAL A 44 3.85 0.30 3.01
CA VAL A 44 3.41 -0.42 4.20
C VAL A 44 3.25 -1.89 3.86
N ASN A 45 3.67 -2.76 4.77
CA ASN A 45 3.41 -4.18 4.74
C ASN A 45 2.74 -4.59 6.06
N SER A 46 1.46 -4.96 5.96
CA SER A 46 0.61 -5.40 7.06
C SER A 46 0.91 -6.87 7.35
N HIS A 47 1.95 -7.11 8.15
CA HIS A 47 2.36 -8.44 8.64
C HIS A 47 2.53 -9.54 7.58
N GLY A 48 2.81 -9.15 6.33
CA GLY A 48 3.03 -10.03 5.19
C GLY A 48 1.78 -10.34 4.36
N CYS A 49 0.59 -9.91 4.78
CA CYS A 49 -0.67 -10.23 4.09
C CYS A 49 -1.08 -9.18 3.07
N GLU A 50 -0.72 -7.92 3.32
CA GLU A 50 -1.06 -6.82 2.42
C GLU A 50 0.14 -5.90 2.29
N ARG A 51 0.46 -5.49 1.07
CA ARG A 51 1.47 -4.48 0.79
C ARG A 51 0.84 -3.36 -0.01
N LEU A 52 0.96 -2.14 0.50
CA LEU A 52 0.22 -1.00 -0.01
C LEU A 52 1.01 0.30 0.11
N THR A 53 0.79 1.22 -0.82
CA THR A 53 1.43 2.53 -0.83
C THR A 53 0.53 3.57 -0.18
N MET A 54 1.04 4.29 0.81
CA MET A 54 0.29 5.31 1.55
C MET A 54 0.90 6.70 1.41
N CYS A 55 0.07 7.72 1.32
CA CYS A 55 0.50 9.09 1.62
C CYS A 55 0.66 9.26 3.14
N THR A 56 1.39 10.29 3.58
CA THR A 56 1.68 10.52 5.01
C THR A 56 0.44 10.58 5.89
N GLN A 57 -0.64 11.22 5.42
CA GLN A 57 -1.87 11.33 6.21
C GLN A 57 -2.51 9.96 6.45
N HIS A 58 -2.74 9.17 5.39
CA HIS A 58 -3.38 7.85 5.54
C HIS A 58 -2.49 6.88 6.33
N PHE A 59 -1.17 7.03 6.24
CA PHE A 59 -0.27 6.28 7.12
C PHE A 59 -0.50 6.63 8.60
N HIS A 60 -0.54 7.92 8.95
CA HIS A 60 -0.81 8.33 10.34
C HIS A 60 -2.20 7.92 10.83
N ASP A 61 -3.22 8.06 9.98
CA ASP A 61 -4.60 7.66 10.30
C ASP A 61 -4.68 6.15 10.56
N ALA A 62 -3.99 5.33 9.75
CA ALA A 62 -3.96 3.88 9.92
C ALA A 62 -3.22 3.46 11.21
N VAL A 63 -2.11 4.11 11.55
CA VAL A 63 -1.39 3.84 12.79
C VAL A 63 -2.27 4.18 14.01
N ALA A 64 -2.88 5.37 14.02
CA ALA A 64 -3.78 5.78 15.09
C ALA A 64 -4.97 4.82 15.24
N TYR A 65 -5.58 4.43 14.12
CA TYR A 65 -6.67 3.45 14.13
C TYR A 65 -6.25 2.11 14.73
N LEU A 66 -5.07 1.59 14.36
CA LEU A 66 -4.59 0.32 14.89
C LEU A 66 -4.29 0.42 16.40
N GLU A 67 -3.67 1.51 16.85
CA GLU A 67 -3.44 1.75 18.27
C GLU A 67 -4.74 1.76 19.07
N ASP A 68 -5.76 2.51 18.59
CA ASP A 68 -7.08 2.58 19.22
C ASP A 68 -7.80 1.22 19.20
N PHE A 69 -7.77 0.51 18.07
CA PHE A 69 -8.39 -0.79 17.92
C PHE A 69 -7.82 -1.82 18.91
N PHE A 70 -6.50 -1.91 19.03
CA PHE A 70 -5.88 -2.85 19.98
C PHE A 70 -6.10 -2.44 21.44
N ALA A 71 -6.20 -1.14 21.72
CA ALA A 71 -6.52 -0.64 23.06
C ALA A 71 -7.97 -0.98 23.48
N GLU A 72 -8.92 -0.87 22.56
CA GLU A 72 -10.34 -1.15 22.82
C GLU A 72 -10.65 -2.65 22.87
N PHE A 73 -10.23 -3.41 21.86
CA PHE A 73 -10.70 -4.78 21.65
C PHE A 73 -9.80 -5.87 22.27
N LYS A 74 -8.63 -5.50 22.80
CA LYS A 74 -7.64 -6.44 23.39
C LYS A 74 -7.26 -7.58 22.44
N GLY A 75 -7.11 -7.24 21.17
CA GLY A 75 -6.70 -8.15 20.11
C GLY A 75 -7.64 -8.14 18.91
N GLY A 76 -7.23 -8.79 17.83
CA GLY A 76 -8.03 -8.93 16.63
C GLY A 76 -7.43 -9.89 15.61
N ASP A 77 -8.28 -10.33 14.69
CA ASP A 77 -7.92 -11.23 13.60
C ASP A 77 -7.57 -10.45 12.33
N CYS A 78 -6.53 -10.90 11.63
CA CYS A 78 -6.31 -10.47 10.26
C CYS A 78 -7.44 -10.98 9.35
N SER A 79 -8.12 -10.09 8.64
CA SER A 79 -9.18 -10.44 7.68
C SER A 79 -8.69 -11.26 6.49
N ILE A 80 -7.39 -11.25 6.19
CA ILE A 80 -6.79 -11.96 5.05
C ILE A 80 -6.34 -13.37 5.42
N CYS A 81 -5.56 -13.53 6.49
CA CYS A 81 -4.98 -14.83 6.86
C CYS A 81 -5.59 -15.47 8.11
N GLY A 82 -6.50 -14.78 8.80
CA GLY A 82 -7.16 -15.28 10.03
C GLY A 82 -6.24 -15.40 11.24
N ARG A 83 -5.01 -14.88 11.18
CA ARG A 83 -4.10 -14.87 12.34
C ARG A 83 -4.63 -13.91 13.40
N PHE A 84 -4.77 -14.41 14.61
CA PHE A 84 -5.08 -13.59 15.79
C PHE A 84 -3.82 -12.91 16.34
N PHE A 85 -3.96 -11.65 16.70
CA PHE A 85 -2.96 -10.86 17.43
C PHE A 85 -3.55 -10.44 18.77
N ALA A 86 -2.92 -10.82 19.88
CA ALA A 86 -3.49 -10.58 21.21
C ALA A 86 -3.25 -9.14 21.68
N VAL A 87 -2.10 -8.57 21.31
CA VAL A 87 -1.70 -7.20 21.66
C VAL A 87 -1.07 -6.51 20.45
N PHE A 88 -1.06 -5.18 20.47
CA PHE A 88 -0.48 -4.39 19.39
C PHE A 88 0.98 -4.76 19.10
N SER A 89 1.77 -5.11 20.12
CA SER A 89 3.18 -5.51 19.93
C SER A 89 3.32 -6.73 19.02
N ASP A 90 2.43 -7.72 19.13
CA ASP A 90 2.46 -8.94 18.31
C ASP A 90 2.25 -8.61 16.82
N PHE A 91 1.40 -7.62 16.56
CA PHE A 91 1.15 -7.10 15.23
C PHE A 91 2.31 -6.21 14.76
N SER A 92 2.78 -5.28 15.59
CA SER A 92 3.79 -4.29 15.22
C SER A 92 5.13 -4.91 14.85
N ASP A 93 5.49 -6.06 15.44
CA ASP A 93 6.71 -6.82 15.09
C ASP A 93 6.72 -7.29 13.63
N THR A 94 5.55 -7.35 13.01
CA THR A 94 5.37 -7.82 11.64
C THR A 94 4.85 -6.72 10.70
N PHE A 95 4.33 -5.62 11.25
CA PHE A 95 4.01 -4.41 10.52
C PHE A 95 5.29 -3.65 10.17
N THR A 96 5.52 -3.39 8.88
CA THR A 96 6.67 -2.61 8.44
C THR A 96 6.24 -1.46 7.56
N ALA A 97 6.89 -0.30 7.73
CA ALA A 97 6.68 0.88 6.90
C ALA A 97 8.03 1.45 6.48
N VAL A 98 8.23 1.62 5.17
CA VAL A 98 9.46 2.19 4.60
C VAL A 98 9.10 3.46 3.86
N ARG A 99 9.90 4.51 4.04
CA ARG A 99 9.71 5.78 3.32
C ARG A 99 10.18 5.63 1.87
N LEU A 100 9.34 6.06 0.92
CA LEU A 100 9.61 6.07 -0.53
C LEU A 100 10.43 7.27 -0.97
#